data_AF-A0A5J5EBJ4-F1
#
_entry.id   AF-A0A5J5EBJ4-F1
#
_cell.length_a   1.000
_cell.length_b   1.000
_cell.length_c   1.000
_cell.angle_alpha   90.00
_cell.angle_beta   90.00
_cell.angle_gamma   90.00
#
_symmetry.space_group_name_H-M   'P 1'
#
loop_
_entity.id
_entity.type
_entity.pdbx_description
1 polymer ?
#
loop_
_entity_poly.entity_id
_entity_poly.type
_entity_poly.pdbx_seq_one_letter_code
_entity_poly.pdbx_strand_id
1 'polypeptide(L)'
;MADPTPDSTSLYKASLERRLAELAFLNANAIVSDADNAAMQNSLAAARRKLPVGKFIVTCAFQFVKKIPAQLQVEVGQQFDVLDDEDKDWYLGRVVGGNGVVGWAPKTQFHTEEEVETLVET
;
A
#
# COMPACT_ATOMS: atom_id res chain seq x y z
N MET A 1 -15.70 20.76 -27.16
CA MET A 1 -14.59 19.90 -26.71
C MET A 1 -14.24 20.37 -25.32
N ALA A 2 -14.60 19.61 -24.28
CA ALA A 2 -14.24 19.95 -22.91
C ALA A 2 -12.81 19.47 -22.68
N ASP A 3 -11.91 20.40 -22.41
CA ASP A 3 -10.55 20.15 -21.96
C ASP A 3 -10.63 19.38 -20.63
N PRO A 4 -10.08 18.16 -20.49
CA PRO A 4 -10.09 17.48 -19.21
C PRO A 4 -9.08 18.17 -18.30
N THR A 5 -9.56 19.16 -17.54
CA THR A 5 -8.82 19.69 -16.38
C THR A 5 -8.31 18.48 -15.59
N PRO A 6 -6.98 18.33 -15.40
CA PRO A 6 -6.46 17.20 -14.67
C PRO A 6 -7.07 17.22 -13.27
N ASP A 7 -7.71 16.12 -12.88
CA ASP A 7 -8.31 15.97 -11.57
C ASP A 7 -7.25 16.32 -10.53
N SER A 8 -7.45 17.42 -9.80
CA SER A 8 -6.49 17.94 -8.84
C SER A 8 -6.12 16.87 -7.81
N THR A 9 -7.06 15.98 -7.47
CA THR A 9 -6.85 14.85 -6.56
C THR A 9 -5.82 13.87 -7.10
N SER A 10 -5.86 13.62 -8.41
CA SER A 10 -4.90 12.77 -9.13
C SER A 10 -3.50 13.39 -9.13
N LEU A 11 -3.40 14.71 -9.36
CA LEU A 11 -2.13 15.43 -9.31
C LEU A 11 -1.53 15.46 -7.90
N TYR A 12 -2.35 15.68 -6.87
CA TYR A 12 -1.90 15.64 -5.47
C TYR A 12 -1.42 14.24 -5.09
N LYS A 13 -2.12 13.19 -5.52
CA LYS A 13 -1.71 11.80 -5.32
C LYS A 13 -0.36 11.50 -5.98
N ALA A 14 -0.20 11.81 -7.27
CA ALA A 14 1.05 11.59 -8.00
C ALA A 14 2.23 12.38 -7.40
N SER A 15 1.97 13.59 -6.91
CA SER A 15 2.98 14.42 -6.23
C SER A 15 3.41 13.81 -4.91
N LEU A 16 2.48 13.22 -4.15
CA LEU A 16 2.78 12.53 -2.90
C LEU A 16 3.57 11.23 -3.15
N GLU A 17 3.17 10.43 -4.13
CA GLU A 17 3.88 9.22 -4.56
C GLU A 17 5.33 9.54 -4.97
N ARG A 18 5.53 10.61 -5.75
CA ARG A 18 6.87 11.06 -6.14
C ARG A 18 7.75 11.41 -4.93
N ARG A 19 7.22 12.15 -3.95
CA ARG A 19 7.97 12.52 -2.74
C ARG A 19 8.34 11.31 -1.90
N LEU A 20 7.45 10.32 -1.80
CA LEU A 20 7.72 9.08 -1.08
C LEU A 20 8.81 8.25 -1.76
N ALA A 21 8.79 8.17 -3.09
CA ALA A 21 9.82 7.48 -3.86
C ALA A 21 11.19 8.18 -3.75
N GLU A 22 11.21 9.51 -3.76
CA GLU A 22 12.43 10.30 -3.56
C GLU A 22 13.02 10.07 -2.16
N LEU A 23 12.19 10.08 -1.11
CA LEU A 23 12.62 9.75 0.26
C LEU A 23 13.21 8.34 0.36
N ALA A 24 12.55 7.34 -0.23
CA ALA A 24 13.05 5.97 -0.24
C ALA A 24 14.41 5.86 -0.95
N PHE A 25 14.57 6.58 -2.07
CA PHE A 25 15.85 6.66 -2.79
C PHE A 25 16.94 7.32 -1.94
N LEU A 26 16.66 8.45 -1.30
CA LEU A 26 17.64 9.14 -0.46
C LEU A 26 18.07 8.30 0.75
N ASN A 27 17.13 7.57 1.37
CA ASN A 27 17.41 6.65 2.48
C ASN A 27 18.27 5.46 2.00
N ALA A 28 17.92 4.84 0.87
CA ALA A 28 18.67 3.71 0.31
C ALA A 28 20.12 4.06 -0.07
N ASN A 29 20.38 5.33 -0.39
CA ASN A 29 21.73 5.83 -0.69
C ASN A 29 22.44 6.42 0.54
N ALA A 30 21.87 6.26 1.75
CA ALA A 30 22.38 6.80 3.01
C ALA A 30 22.65 8.33 2.97
N ILE A 31 21.94 9.06 2.11
CA ILE A 31 22.01 10.52 2.01
C ILE A 31 21.27 11.17 3.19
N VAL A 32 20.20 10.51 3.65
CA VAL A 32 19.38 10.90 4.79
C VAL A 32 19.48 9.78 5.83
N SER A 33 19.54 10.13 7.11
CA SER A 33 19.57 9.15 8.19
C SER A 33 18.21 8.47 8.35
N ASP A 34 18.18 7.24 8.89
CA ASP A 34 16.91 6.54 9.15
C ASP A 34 15.98 7.36 10.06
N ALA A 35 16.55 8.11 11.01
CA ALA A 35 15.79 8.98 11.91
C ALA A 35 15.14 10.17 11.16
N ASP A 36 15.89 10.81 10.26
CA ASP A 36 15.37 11.91 9.44
C ASP A 36 14.34 11.41 8.43
N ASN A 37 14.56 10.24 7.83
CA ASN A 37 13.59 9.59 6.95
C ASN A 37 12.30 9.26 7.71
N ALA A 38 12.39 8.71 8.92
CA ALA A 38 11.22 8.45 9.77
C ALA A 38 10.46 9.74 10.12
N ALA A 39 11.16 10.84 10.44
CA ALA A 39 10.54 12.14 10.69
C ALA A 39 9.81 12.69 9.44
N MET A 40 10.41 12.56 8.26
CA MET A 40 9.80 12.99 7.00
C MET A 40 8.59 12.12 6.64
N GLN A 41 8.67 10.80 6.83
CA GLN A 41 7.53 9.88 6.67
C GLN A 41 6.37 10.25 7.60
N ASN A 42 6.66 10.58 8.86
CA ASN A 42 5.65 11.04 9.83
C ASN A 42 4.97 12.35 9.38
N SER A 43 5.72 13.30 8.82
CA SER A 43 5.14 14.54 8.30
C SER A 43 4.17 14.31 7.13
N LEU A 44 4.42 13.27 6.33
CA LEU A 44 3.59 12.88 5.18
C LEU A 44 2.43 11.95 5.56
N ALA A 45 2.38 11.43 6.78
CA ALA A 45 1.35 10.47 7.21
C ALA A 45 -0.06 11.05 7.09
N ALA A 46 -0.28 12.32 7.44
CA ALA A 46 -1.57 12.98 7.30
C ALA A 46 -2.02 13.11 5.82
N ALA A 47 -1.07 13.30 4.90
CA ALA A 47 -1.35 13.36 3.46
C ALA A 47 -1.68 11.96 2.92
N ARG A 48 -0.99 10.91 3.39
CA ARG A 48 -1.29 9.50 3.08
C ARG A 48 -2.65 9.03 3.62
N ARG A 49 -3.12 9.62 4.73
CA ARG A 49 -4.47 9.36 5.26
C ARG A 49 -5.56 10.05 4.44
N LYS A 50 -5.27 11.22 3.88
CA LYS A 50 -6.23 12.00 3.07
C LYS A 50 -6.28 11.58 1.60
N LEU A 51 -5.17 11.07 1.08
CA LEU A 51 -5.03 10.60 -0.29
C LEU A 51 -4.75 9.10 -0.25
N PRO A 52 -5.54 8.25 -0.93
CA PRO A 52 -5.37 6.80 -0.91
C PRO A 52 -4.11 6.37 -1.71
N VAL A 53 -2.94 6.67 -1.15
CA VAL A 53 -1.62 6.27 -1.61
C VAL A 53 -1.26 4.94 -0.96
N GLY A 54 -0.82 3.99 -1.80
CA GLY A 54 -0.35 2.68 -1.35
C GLY A 54 0.74 2.80 -0.31
N LYS A 55 0.61 2.03 0.79
CA LYS A 55 1.70 1.82 1.75
C LYS A 55 2.67 0.79 1.21
N PHE A 56 2.17 -0.34 0.76
CA PHE A 56 2.94 -1.45 0.18
C PHE A 56 2.02 -2.34 -0.65
N ILE A 57 2.60 -3.14 -1.55
CA ILE A 57 1.88 -4.11 -2.37
C ILE A 57 2.14 -5.50 -1.79
N VAL A 58 1.06 -6.25 -1.56
CA VAL A 58 1.13 -7.66 -1.15
C VAL A 58 0.55 -8.55 -2.24
N THR A 59 1.00 -9.80 -2.29
CA THR A 59 0.47 -10.80 -3.22
C THR A 59 -0.48 -11.74 -2.47
N CYS A 60 -1.70 -11.91 -2.99
CA CYS A 60 -2.68 -12.83 -2.43
C CYS A 60 -2.18 -14.27 -2.55
N ALA A 61 -2.02 -14.93 -1.40
CA ALA A 61 -1.70 -16.34 -1.26
C ALA A 61 -2.88 -17.24 -1.66
N PHE A 62 -4.07 -16.79 -1.31
CA PHE A 62 -5.30 -17.57 -1.36
C PHE A 62 -6.44 -16.71 -1.92
N GLN A 63 -7.40 -17.36 -2.57
CA GLN A 63 -8.60 -16.69 -3.04
C GLN A 63 -9.46 -16.28 -1.85
N PHE A 64 -9.88 -15.02 -1.84
CA PHE A 64 -10.87 -14.51 -0.90
C PHE A 64 -12.10 -14.02 -1.65
N VAL A 65 -13.23 -14.68 -1.36
CA VAL A 65 -14.55 -14.29 -1.88
C VAL A 65 -15.23 -13.39 -0.88
N LYS A 66 -15.58 -12.17 -1.31
CA LYS A 66 -16.27 -11.18 -0.46
C LYS A 66 -17.60 -11.74 0.05
N LYS A 67 -17.87 -11.54 1.34
CA LYS A 67 -19.15 -11.90 2.00
C LYS A 67 -20.08 -10.71 2.20
N ILE A 68 -19.51 -9.50 2.30
CA ILE A 68 -20.23 -8.24 2.48
C ILE A 68 -19.80 -7.19 1.46
N PRO A 69 -20.61 -6.15 1.18
CA PRO A 69 -20.28 -5.14 0.16
C PRO A 69 -18.99 -4.35 0.42
N ALA A 70 -18.58 -4.21 1.69
CA ALA A 70 -17.36 -3.52 2.07
C ALA A 70 -16.07 -4.35 1.86
N GLN A 71 -16.20 -5.65 1.58
CA GLN A 71 -15.06 -6.53 1.34
C GLN A 71 -14.70 -6.57 -0.14
N LEU A 72 -13.41 -6.63 -0.41
CA LEU A 72 -12.90 -6.82 -1.76
C LEU A 72 -12.75 -8.32 -2.05
N GLN A 73 -13.10 -8.73 -3.27
CA GLN A 73 -12.77 -10.06 -3.76
C GLN A 73 -11.35 -10.01 -4.33
N VAL A 74 -10.51 -10.95 -3.92
CA VAL A 74 -9.14 -11.09 -4.42
C VAL A 74 -8.89 -12.55 -4.81
N GLU A 75 -8.19 -12.76 -5.92
CA GLU A 75 -7.82 -14.08 -6.42
C GLU A 75 -6.38 -14.44 -6.09
N VAL A 76 -6.06 -15.73 -6.12
CA VAL A 76 -4.69 -16.22 -5.89
C VAL A 76 -3.74 -15.56 -6.89
N GLY A 77 -2.61 -15.05 -6.40
CA GLY A 77 -1.60 -14.39 -7.21
C GLY A 77 -1.92 -12.95 -7.61
N GLN A 78 -3.09 -12.41 -7.25
CA GLN A 78 -3.36 -10.99 -7.47
C GLN A 78 -2.55 -10.12 -6.52
N GLN A 79 -2.09 -8.99 -7.05
CA GLN A 79 -1.44 -7.94 -6.27
C GLN A 79 -2.50 -7.02 -5.66
N PHE A 80 -2.32 -6.71 -4.39
CA PHE A 80 -3.21 -5.86 -3.60
C PHE A 80 -2.40 -4.70 -3.02
N ASP A 81 -2.82 -3.49 -3.39
CA ASP A 81 -2.24 -2.23 -2.93
C ASP A 81 -2.88 -1.85 -1.59
N VAL A 82 -2.14 -2.05 -0.50
CA VAL A 82 -2.59 -1.80 0.87
C VAL A 82 -2.54 -0.31 1.15
N LEU A 83 -3.69 0.28 1.50
CA LEU A 83 -3.83 1.68 1.87
C LEU A 83 -3.82 1.87 3.38
N ASP A 84 -4.41 0.92 4.12
CA ASP A 84 -4.43 0.89 5.57
C ASP A 84 -4.25 -0.55 6.09
N ASP A 85 -3.57 -0.65 7.22
CA ASP A 85 -3.18 -1.88 7.93
C ASP A 85 -3.30 -1.74 9.45
N GLU A 86 -3.91 -0.66 9.96
CA GLU A 86 -4.11 -0.41 11.40
C GLU A 86 -4.98 -1.50 12.06
N ASP A 87 -5.87 -2.14 11.30
CA ASP A 87 -6.66 -3.27 11.78
C ASP A 87 -5.80 -4.54 11.88
N LYS A 88 -6.00 -5.36 12.92
CA LYS A 88 -5.18 -6.56 13.15
C LYS A 88 -5.46 -7.69 12.16
N ASP A 89 -6.71 -7.81 11.71
CA ASP A 89 -7.19 -8.93 10.90
C ASP A 89 -7.39 -8.53 9.43
N TRP A 90 -7.49 -7.23 9.13
CA TRP A 90 -7.86 -6.73 7.81
C TRP A 90 -6.86 -5.72 7.25
N TYR A 91 -6.60 -5.83 5.94
CA TYR A 91 -6.05 -4.74 5.14
C TYR A 91 -7.18 -3.99 4.46
N LEU A 92 -7.12 -2.66 4.47
CA LEU A 92 -7.91 -1.81 3.58
C LEU A 92 -7.06 -1.51 2.35
N GLY A 93 -7.59 -1.77 1.16
CA GLY A 93 -6.82 -1.54 -0.06
C GLY A 93 -7.61 -1.77 -1.32
N ARG A 94 -6.89 -1.91 -2.44
CA ARG A 94 -7.47 -2.13 -3.76
C ARG A 94 -6.64 -3.13 -4.56
N VAL A 95 -7.27 -3.84 -5.50
CA VAL A 95 -6.54 -4.72 -6.43
C VAL A 95 -5.78 -3.89 -7.45
N VAL A 96 -4.50 -4.19 -7.63
CA VAL A 96 -3.63 -3.61 -8.66
C VAL A 96 -4.11 -4.08 -10.03
N GLY A 97 -4.33 -3.14 -10.96
CA GLY A 97 -4.89 -3.45 -12.29
C GLY A 97 -6.40 -3.73 -12.30
N GLY A 98 -7.09 -3.65 -11.15
CA GLY A 98 -8.54 -3.75 -11.06
C GLY A 98 -9.26 -2.42 -11.31
N ASN A 99 -10.57 -2.36 -11.02
CA ASN A 99 -11.42 -1.18 -11.21
C ASN A 99 -11.15 -0.02 -10.22
N GLY A 100 -10.05 -0.06 -9.46
CA GLY A 100 -9.72 0.96 -8.46
C GLY A 100 -10.64 0.97 -7.22
N VAL A 101 -11.50 -0.04 -7.06
CA VAL A 101 -12.40 -0.17 -5.91
C VAL A 101 -11.58 -0.41 -4.64
N VAL A 102 -11.90 0.34 -3.58
CA VAL A 102 -11.29 0.20 -2.26
C VAL A 102 -12.20 -0.64 -1.37
N GLY A 103 -11.61 -1.57 -0.61
CA GLY A 103 -12.35 -2.44 0.30
C GLY A 103 -11.43 -3.28 1.17
N TRP A 104 -12.06 -4.05 2.05
CA TRP A 104 -11.37 -4.85 3.06
C TRP A 104 -11.01 -6.24 2.55
N ALA A 105 -9.77 -6.65 2.80
CA ALA A 105 -9.29 -8.00 2.54
C ALA A 105 -8.57 -8.56 3.79
N PRO A 106 -8.79 -9.83 4.16
CA PRO A 106 -8.24 -10.39 5.39
C PRO A 106 -6.73 -10.66 5.27
N LYS A 107 -5.94 -10.24 6.27
CA LYS A 107 -4.47 -10.37 6.26
C LYS A 107 -3.99 -11.81 6.12
N THR A 108 -4.76 -12.77 6.65
CA THR A 108 -4.48 -14.21 6.58
C THR A 108 -4.39 -14.77 5.17
N GLN A 109 -4.91 -14.05 4.17
CA GLN A 109 -4.89 -14.49 2.77
C GLN A 109 -3.71 -13.93 1.98
N PHE A 110 -2.79 -13.22 2.63
CA PHE A 110 -1.61 -12.63 2.02
C PHE A 110 -0.36 -13.29 2.59
N HIS A 111 0.63 -13.53 1.72
CA HIS A 111 1.97 -13.81 2.20
C HIS A 111 2.59 -12.48 2.63
N THR A 112 2.76 -12.28 3.94
CA THR A 112 3.78 -11.36 4.42
C THR A 112 5.09 -12.12 4.28
N GLU A 113 6.00 -11.66 3.43
CA GLU A 113 7.38 -12.18 3.42
C GLU A 113 8.07 -11.72 4.73
N GLU A 114 7.70 -12.32 5.85
CA GLU A 114 8.42 -12.18 7.11
C GLU A 114 8.24 -13.47 7.94
N GLU A 115 9.01 -14.48 7.55
CA GLU A 115 9.89 -15.26 8.43
C GLU A 115 10.65 -16.25 7.55
N VAL A 116 11.84 -15.85 7.09
CA VAL A 116 12.88 -16.84 6.81
C VAL A 116 13.36 -17.28 8.18
N GLU A 117 12.63 -18.21 8.79
CA GLU A 117 13.11 -18.98 9.93
C GLU A 117 14.36 -19.71 9.42
N THR A 118 15.53 -19.14 9.68
CA THR A 118 16.81 -19.85 9.50
C THR A 118 16.87 -20.94 10.56
N LEU A 119 16.16 -22.03 10.30
CA LEU A 119 16.35 -23.31 10.97
C LEU A 119 17.65 -23.91 10.42
N VAL A 120 18.78 -23.42 10.92
CA VAL A 120 20.05 -24.13 10.79
C VAL A 120 20.04 -25.20 11.89
N GLU A 121 19.38 -26.33 11.64
CA GLU A 121 19.63 -27.53 12.41
C GLU A 121 21.06 -28.00 12.10
N THR A 122 21.92 -27.99 13.12
CA THR A 122 23.24 -28.62 13.11
C THR A 122 23.24 -29.76 14.12
#